data_AF-A0A6I4I8W1-F1
#
_entry.id   AF-A0A6I4I8W1-F1
#
_cell.length_a   1.000
_cell.length_b   1.000
_cell.length_c   1.000
_cell.angle_alpha   90.00
_cell.angle_beta   90.00
_cell.angle_gamma   90.00
#
_symmetry.space_group_name_H-M   'P 1'
#
loop_
_entity.id
_entity.type
_entity.pdbx_description
1 polymer ?
#
loop_
_entity_poly.entity_id
_entity_poly.type
_entity_poly.pdbx_seq_one_letter_code
_entity_poly.pdbx_strand_id
1 'polypeptide(L)'
;MRNTLTTDQELPLQFDNCLVLYPQPFRFRPLKGRPVFLAILKTSLPDSKYVVSKDGLTYCYRTIYLRRDQCFICIATEEDKKLILADASPSIEVKTIPKYLLFKGSSSFRIIADDRKFDLMFHSPQIHYPDRLLLNKRSESQPYFDRAFNQIKGTLYGLICGTIGGRNDSEIELEKGFQELQNVMTATKGKAELSEGFTPDLFIELRAKIKGTRDRFKAANKKEKTSKFDLLDHYLNELVTYTERRSQELARQRTAMIPAVEEDTEYRSPLLSDAMSGKELLERHLSELNADIQRITDELKDLGRSAKYKDRRSLLKEQRSDLNDRGKELKKHISALKSRINSLQYRGLNRTLNGRTNFDGNIEDIYYKMGTLVTEMNFNNKARFLGKKRKDTELDLEPYLFDIKHLTRCYYNDKVETDDQILLAHDQAHFPDSELFRIIIDTLLLNAKGQQDINEGQINSILSDVIRKMNGKNELTDSLKALHQLQDYRATKAFEYVLPDNTPLIRNFIAFLFKPNSMEELQRYLFNKNIEQHHIAYTFWGAFNGFAAMPKTFTDPIFNKGNEKLMDAIDQHLFFHYLAIAQ
;
A
#
# COMPACT_ATOMS: atom_id res chain seq x y z
N MET A 1 50.58 -0.87 -23.58
CA MET A 1 49.24 -0.37 -23.18
C MET A 1 49.11 -0.56 -21.67
N ARG A 2 48.42 0.36 -20.99
CA ARG A 2 48.45 0.49 -19.52
C ARG A 2 47.79 -0.73 -18.87
N ASN A 3 48.60 -1.46 -18.10
CA ASN A 3 48.23 -2.61 -17.30
C ASN A 3 47.64 -2.13 -15.97
N THR A 4 46.31 -2.07 -15.87
CA THR A 4 45.63 -1.65 -14.64
C THR A 4 44.59 -2.69 -14.21
N LEU A 5 44.40 -2.85 -12.90
CA LEU A 5 43.29 -3.57 -12.23
C LEU A 5 41.89 -3.05 -12.63
N THR A 6 41.88 -2.01 -13.46
CA THR A 6 40.76 -1.22 -13.85
C THR A 6 40.76 -1.01 -15.36
N THR A 7 39.59 -0.75 -15.93
CA THR A 7 39.44 -0.27 -17.31
C THR A 7 40.24 1.02 -17.53
N ASP A 8 40.33 1.48 -18.78
CA ASP A 8 40.90 2.79 -19.14
C ASP A 8 40.26 3.98 -18.39
N GLN A 9 39.13 3.75 -17.70
CA GLN A 9 38.39 4.71 -16.88
C GLN A 9 38.55 4.50 -15.36
N GLU A 10 39.54 3.73 -14.89
CA GLU A 10 39.74 3.41 -13.46
C GLU A 10 38.59 2.60 -12.80
N LEU A 11 37.75 1.90 -13.58
CA LEU A 11 36.70 1.02 -13.06
C LEU A 11 37.19 -0.42 -12.86
N PRO A 12 36.83 -1.12 -11.77
CA PRO A 12 37.12 -2.55 -11.60
C PRO A 12 36.78 -3.37 -12.84
N LEU A 13 37.64 -4.33 -13.19
CA LEU A 13 37.33 -5.33 -14.22
C LEU A 13 36.07 -6.11 -13.85
N GLN A 14 35.10 -6.13 -14.75
CA GLN A 14 33.88 -6.91 -14.65
C GLN A 14 33.62 -7.63 -15.98
N PHE A 15 33.20 -8.88 -15.90
CA PHE A 15 32.79 -9.66 -17.06
C PHE A 15 31.31 -9.99 -16.95
N ASP A 16 30.60 -10.00 -18.07
CA ASP A 16 29.14 -10.21 -18.10
C ASP A 16 28.69 -11.58 -17.54
N ASN A 17 29.61 -12.55 -17.46
CA ASN A 17 29.30 -13.95 -17.15
C ASN A 17 29.97 -14.48 -15.87
N CYS A 18 30.74 -13.66 -15.15
CA CYS A 18 31.37 -14.09 -13.91
C CYS A 18 31.63 -12.94 -12.94
N LEU A 19 31.66 -13.30 -11.65
CA LEU A 19 32.16 -12.43 -10.60
C LEU A 19 33.69 -12.49 -10.58
N VAL A 20 34.33 -11.33 -10.61
CA VAL A 20 35.78 -11.19 -10.46
C VAL A 20 36.10 -10.89 -9.00
N LEU A 21 36.80 -11.80 -8.34
CA LEU A 21 37.27 -11.65 -6.97
C LEU A 21 38.76 -11.32 -6.98
N TYR A 22 39.10 -10.28 -6.23
CA TYR A 22 40.45 -9.77 -6.14
C TYR A 22 41.14 -10.35 -4.90
N PRO A 23 42.40 -10.77 -5.00
CA PRO A 23 43.12 -11.35 -3.87
C PRO A 23 43.41 -10.32 -2.77
N GLN A 24 43.46 -9.03 -3.13
CA GLN A 24 43.65 -7.92 -2.21
C GLN A 24 42.77 -6.72 -2.63
N PRO A 25 42.34 -5.88 -1.67
CA PRO A 25 41.70 -4.61 -1.97
C PRO A 25 42.62 -3.69 -2.78
N PHE A 26 42.04 -2.80 -3.59
CA PHE A 26 42.80 -1.84 -4.41
C PHE A 26 42.04 -0.51 -4.50
N ARG A 27 42.72 0.59 -4.80
CA ARG A 27 42.07 1.90 -4.92
C ARG A 27 41.34 2.01 -6.26
N PHE A 28 40.08 2.41 -6.23
CA PHE A 28 39.33 2.82 -7.41
C PHE A 28 38.45 4.03 -7.07
N ARG A 29 38.18 4.89 -8.06
CA ARG A 29 37.21 5.97 -7.94
C ARG A 29 35.93 5.56 -8.65
N PRO A 30 34.83 5.27 -7.92
CA PRO A 30 33.58 4.95 -8.58
C PRO A 30 33.07 6.15 -9.38
N LEU A 31 32.53 5.89 -10.59
CA LEU A 31 31.84 6.90 -11.40
C LEU A 31 30.65 7.55 -10.66
N LYS A 32 30.00 6.78 -9.77
CA LYS A 32 28.88 7.22 -8.94
C LYS A 32 28.87 6.44 -7.62
N GLY A 33 28.58 7.12 -6.51
CA GLY A 33 28.51 6.50 -5.18
C GLY A 33 29.86 6.48 -4.44
N ARG A 34 29.94 5.70 -3.36
CA ARG A 34 31.13 5.57 -2.52
C ARG A 34 31.71 4.16 -2.63
N PRO A 35 33.04 3.97 -2.64
CA PRO A 35 33.63 2.66 -2.80
C PRO A 35 33.35 1.79 -1.56
N VAL A 36 32.86 0.58 -1.80
CA VAL A 36 32.65 -0.46 -0.78
C VAL A 36 33.32 -1.73 -1.27
N PHE A 37 34.12 -2.37 -0.42
CA PHE A 37 34.64 -3.71 -0.70
C PHE A 37 33.86 -4.73 0.10
N LEU A 38 33.51 -5.83 -0.55
CA LEU A 38 33.02 -7.02 0.12
C LEU A 38 34.15 -8.04 0.18
N ALA A 39 34.78 -8.15 1.34
CA ALA A 39 35.76 -9.19 1.60
C ALA A 39 35.04 -10.49 1.96
N ILE A 40 35.47 -11.60 1.35
CA ILE A 40 34.88 -12.92 1.55
C ILE A 40 36.01 -13.87 1.93
N LEU A 41 35.80 -14.72 2.93
CA LEU A 41 36.79 -15.74 3.29
C LEU A 41 36.93 -16.75 2.15
N LYS A 42 38.16 -17.14 1.84
CA LYS A 42 38.43 -18.13 0.78
C LYS A 42 37.68 -19.46 1.02
N THR A 43 37.51 -19.84 2.28
CA THR A 43 36.74 -21.03 2.70
C THR A 43 35.25 -20.98 2.37
N SER A 44 34.71 -19.81 2.01
CA SER A 44 33.34 -19.66 1.51
C SER A 44 33.21 -19.92 0.01
N LEU A 45 34.33 -20.00 -0.70
CA LEU A 45 34.33 -20.26 -2.13
C LEU A 45 34.32 -21.78 -2.37
N PRO A 46 33.41 -22.30 -3.20
CA PRO A 46 33.40 -23.72 -3.52
C PRO A 46 34.64 -24.10 -4.34
N ASP A 47 35.49 -24.99 -3.81
CA ASP A 47 36.83 -25.35 -4.33
C ASP A 47 36.84 -25.83 -5.79
N SER A 48 35.72 -26.33 -6.31
CA SER A 48 35.61 -26.91 -7.65
C SER A 48 35.09 -25.95 -8.74
N LYS A 49 34.76 -24.69 -8.41
CA LYS A 49 33.87 -23.86 -9.26
C LYS A 49 34.38 -22.44 -9.54
N TYR A 50 35.67 -22.19 -9.30
CA TYR A 50 36.33 -20.94 -9.67
C TYR A 50 37.63 -21.20 -10.43
N VAL A 51 38.03 -20.25 -11.27
CA VAL A 51 39.32 -20.28 -11.98
C VAL A 51 40.21 -19.21 -11.40
N VAL A 52 41.43 -19.57 -11.01
CA VAL A 52 42.44 -18.61 -10.56
C VAL A 52 43.39 -18.32 -11.71
N SER A 53 43.52 -17.05 -12.08
CA SER A 53 44.53 -16.60 -13.03
C SER A 53 45.94 -16.73 -12.47
N LYS A 54 46.95 -16.62 -13.34
CA LYS A 54 48.35 -16.54 -12.93
C LYS A 54 48.63 -15.37 -11.96
N ASP A 55 47.82 -14.31 -12.03
CA ASP A 55 47.96 -13.10 -11.22
C ASP A 55 47.11 -13.12 -9.94
N GLY A 56 46.50 -14.26 -9.63
CA GLY A 56 45.71 -14.43 -8.40
C GLY A 56 44.27 -13.91 -8.46
N LEU A 57 43.81 -13.34 -9.58
CA LEU A 57 42.39 -13.05 -9.78
C LEU A 57 41.59 -14.34 -9.82
N THR A 58 40.47 -14.36 -9.11
CA THR A 58 39.57 -15.51 -9.04
C THR A 58 38.27 -15.20 -9.78
N TYR A 59 37.94 -16.01 -10.78
CA TYR A 59 36.72 -15.89 -11.57
C TYR A 59 35.68 -16.91 -11.09
N CYS A 60 34.54 -16.42 -10.61
CA CYS A 60 33.44 -17.23 -10.11
C CYS A 60 32.22 -17.17 -11.04
N TYR A 61 31.77 -18.32 -11.54
CA TYR A 61 30.68 -18.45 -12.52
C TYR A 61 29.32 -18.79 -11.88
N ARG A 62 29.22 -18.64 -10.56
CA ARG A 62 28.03 -18.96 -9.79
C ARG A 62 27.76 -17.87 -8.77
N THR A 63 26.53 -17.86 -8.28
CA THR A 63 26.10 -16.99 -7.18
C THR A 63 26.89 -17.33 -5.91
N ILE A 64 27.50 -16.30 -5.31
CA ILE A 64 28.17 -16.42 -4.01
C ILE A 64 27.16 -16.05 -2.93
N TYR A 65 26.76 -17.03 -2.12
CA TYR A 65 25.88 -16.81 -1.00
C TYR A 65 26.67 -16.31 0.22
N LEU A 66 26.37 -15.09 0.64
CA LEU A 66 27.10 -14.44 1.73
C LEU A 66 26.60 -14.93 3.09
N ARG A 67 27.50 -15.58 3.84
CA ARG A 67 27.31 -15.93 5.25
C ARG A 67 27.88 -14.83 6.13
N ARG A 68 27.12 -14.39 7.15
CA ARG A 68 27.43 -13.19 7.96
C ARG A 68 28.78 -13.27 8.68
N ASP A 69 29.18 -14.47 9.08
CA ASP A 69 30.43 -14.81 9.77
C ASP A 69 31.60 -15.08 8.81
N GLN A 70 31.36 -15.10 7.49
CA GLN A 70 32.40 -15.35 6.49
C GLN A 70 32.59 -14.21 5.47
N CYS A 71 31.98 -13.06 5.71
CA CYS A 71 32.23 -11.87 4.91
C CYS A 71 32.35 -10.61 5.77
N PHE A 72 33.07 -9.63 5.22
CA PHE A 72 33.24 -8.31 5.80
C PHE A 72 32.93 -7.24 4.74
N ILE A 73 32.18 -6.21 5.13
CA ILE A 73 31.93 -5.02 4.36
C ILE A 73 32.98 -3.99 4.77
N CYS A 74 33.98 -3.77 3.93
CA CYS A 74 35.04 -2.80 4.18
C CYS A 74 34.64 -1.45 3.58
N ILE A 75 34.62 -0.43 4.42
CA ILE A 75 34.19 0.94 4.10
C ILE A 75 35.33 1.90 4.41
N ALA A 76 35.52 2.94 3.60
CA ALA A 76 36.60 3.89 3.81
C ALA A 76 36.49 4.62 5.17
N THR A 77 35.37 5.27 5.48
CA THR A 77 35.18 6.04 6.73
C THR A 77 33.86 5.73 7.44
N GLU A 78 33.75 6.10 8.72
CA GLU A 78 32.47 6.01 9.46
C GLU A 78 31.39 6.93 8.86
N GLU A 79 31.77 8.03 8.20
CA GLU A 79 30.83 8.89 7.48
C GLU A 79 30.26 8.20 6.25
N ASP A 80 31.10 7.53 5.46
CA ASP A 80 30.66 6.71 4.33
C ASP A 80 29.68 5.62 4.79
N LYS A 81 29.97 4.98 5.94
CA LYS A 81 29.10 3.96 6.53
C LYS A 81 27.72 4.52 6.86
N LYS A 82 27.64 5.69 7.51
CA LYS A 82 26.34 6.32 7.82
C LYS A 82 25.53 6.58 6.55
N LEU A 83 26.18 7.04 5.49
CA LEU A 83 25.51 7.35 4.23
C LEU A 83 25.09 6.10 3.46
N ILE A 84 25.93 5.07 3.40
CA ILE A 84 25.56 3.77 2.82
C ILE A 84 24.35 3.18 3.55
N LEU A 85 24.28 3.30 4.88
CA LEU A 85 23.14 2.83 5.65
C LEU A 85 21.87 3.66 5.38
N ALA A 86 22.01 4.96 5.15
CA ALA A 86 20.90 5.82 4.74
C ALA A 86 20.40 5.45 3.34
N ASP A 87 21.29 5.24 2.38
CA ASP A 87 20.98 4.85 1.00
C ASP A 87 20.40 3.43 0.90
N ALA A 88 20.86 2.53 1.78
CA ALA A 88 20.31 1.18 1.92
C ALA A 88 18.93 1.16 2.60
N SER A 89 18.53 2.25 3.25
CA SER A 89 17.26 2.34 3.95
C SER A 89 16.06 2.15 3.00
N PRO A 90 15.94 2.87 1.86
CA PRO A 90 14.83 2.68 0.93
C PRO A 90 14.99 1.52 -0.07
N SER A 91 16.20 0.99 -0.31
CA SER A 91 16.44 0.00 -1.37
C SER A 91 16.02 -1.43 -0.97
N ILE A 92 15.28 -2.09 -1.87
CA ILE A 92 14.84 -3.49 -1.70
C ILE A 92 15.99 -4.47 -1.96
N GLU A 93 16.90 -4.12 -2.88
CA GLU A 93 18.04 -4.94 -3.28
C GLU A 93 19.01 -5.17 -2.12
N VAL A 94 19.15 -4.18 -1.25
CA VAL A 94 20.04 -4.23 -0.07
C VAL A 94 19.28 -4.31 1.26
N LYS A 95 18.03 -4.79 1.25
CA LYS A 95 17.18 -4.89 2.46
C LYS A 95 17.77 -5.75 3.59
N THR A 96 18.73 -6.63 3.28
CA THR A 96 19.40 -7.49 4.26
C THR A 96 20.64 -6.86 4.90
N ILE A 97 21.09 -5.67 4.50
CA ILE A 97 22.24 -4.98 5.11
C ILE A 97 22.17 -4.89 6.64
N PRO A 98 21.02 -4.60 7.28
CA PRO A 98 20.95 -4.48 8.73
C PRO A 98 21.38 -5.76 9.49
N LYS A 99 21.24 -6.94 8.86
CA LYS A 99 21.75 -8.22 9.38
C LYS A 99 23.23 -8.17 9.72
N TYR A 100 24.03 -7.47 8.92
CA TYR A 100 25.48 -7.35 9.07
C TYR A 100 25.90 -6.30 10.12
N LEU A 101 24.97 -5.46 10.58
CA LEU A 101 25.20 -4.49 11.67
C LEU A 101 25.02 -5.10 13.07
N LEU A 102 24.16 -6.12 13.18
CA LEU A 102 23.67 -6.63 14.45
C LEU A 102 24.52 -7.77 15.05
N PHE A 103 25.59 -8.19 14.39
CA PHE A 103 26.39 -9.33 14.85
C PHE A 103 27.21 -9.01 16.12
N LYS A 104 26.92 -9.72 17.21
CA LYS A 104 27.74 -9.70 18.44
C LYS A 104 28.96 -10.59 18.25
N GLY A 105 30.13 -10.00 18.04
CA GLY A 105 31.41 -10.72 18.06
C GLY A 105 32.47 -10.19 17.11
N SER A 106 32.07 -9.49 16.05
CA SER A 106 32.91 -8.68 15.17
C SER A 106 31.95 -7.88 14.30
N SER A 107 32.11 -6.56 14.19
CA SER A 107 31.35 -5.83 13.17
C SER A 107 31.71 -6.44 11.82
N SER A 108 30.74 -6.96 11.07
CA SER A 108 30.96 -7.34 9.67
C SER A 108 31.43 -6.11 8.88
N PHE A 109 31.20 -4.90 9.38
CA PHE A 109 31.78 -3.67 8.88
C PHE A 109 33.21 -3.44 9.40
N ARG A 110 34.14 -3.16 8.49
CA ARG A 110 35.51 -2.73 8.82
C ARG A 110 35.78 -1.35 8.22
N ILE A 111 36.27 -0.42 9.03
CA ILE A 111 36.68 0.91 8.56
C ILE A 111 38.13 0.84 8.10
N ILE A 112 38.36 1.14 6.83
CA ILE A 112 39.65 1.02 6.15
C ILE A 112 40.59 2.17 6.55
N ALA A 113 40.05 3.39 6.75
CA ALA A 113 40.87 4.56 7.11
C ALA A 113 41.60 4.43 8.45
N ASP A 114 41.11 3.59 9.36
CA ASP A 114 41.73 3.36 10.67
C ASP A 114 42.84 2.29 10.63
N ASP A 115 43.01 1.58 9.52
CA ASP A 115 43.94 0.46 9.40
C ASP A 115 45.19 0.89 8.61
N ARG A 116 46.25 1.34 9.31
CA ARG A 116 47.55 1.76 8.70
C ARG A 116 48.18 0.68 7.79
N LYS A 117 47.69 -0.57 7.84
CA LYS A 117 48.10 -1.66 6.94
C LYS A 117 47.57 -1.52 5.51
N PHE A 118 46.52 -0.75 5.27
CA PHE A 118 46.02 -0.49 3.92
C PHE A 118 46.89 0.51 3.15
N ASP A 119 47.60 1.40 3.84
CA ASP A 119 48.54 2.34 3.21
C ASP A 119 49.79 1.66 2.61
N LEU A 120 50.05 0.39 2.95
CA LEU A 120 51.28 -0.33 2.60
C LEU A 120 51.12 -1.43 1.52
N MET A 121 49.92 -1.67 0.99
CA MET A 121 49.66 -2.77 0.03
C MET A 121 49.56 -2.31 -1.44
N PHE A 122 50.37 -1.33 -1.85
CA PHE A 122 50.26 -0.71 -3.18
C PHE A 122 51.37 -1.12 -4.13
N HIS A 123 51.29 -2.32 -4.71
CA HIS A 123 51.88 -2.59 -6.03
C HIS A 123 50.76 -3.19 -6.89
N SER A 124 50.31 -2.47 -7.93
CA SER A 124 49.34 -3.01 -8.89
C SER A 124 49.95 -4.25 -9.56
N PRO A 125 49.40 -5.46 -9.34
CA PRO A 125 49.87 -6.63 -10.08
C PRO A 125 49.64 -6.40 -11.57
N GLN A 126 50.62 -6.74 -12.41
CA GLN A 126 50.42 -6.75 -13.86
C GLN A 126 49.55 -7.93 -14.24
N ILE A 127 48.23 -7.74 -14.31
CA ILE A 127 47.30 -8.81 -14.64
C ILE A 127 47.36 -9.15 -16.13
N HIS A 128 47.59 -10.42 -16.43
CA HIS A 128 47.58 -11.02 -17.76
C HIS A 128 46.16 -11.51 -18.06
N TYR A 129 45.56 -10.96 -19.10
CA TYR A 129 44.28 -11.45 -19.61
C TYR A 129 44.42 -12.92 -20.02
N PRO A 130 43.52 -13.81 -19.57
CA PRO A 130 43.48 -15.16 -20.10
C PRO A 130 42.94 -15.10 -21.53
N ASP A 131 43.85 -15.14 -22.51
CA ASP A 131 43.50 -15.33 -23.91
C ASP A 131 42.64 -16.60 -24.04
N ARG A 132 41.38 -16.42 -24.43
CA ARG A 132 40.42 -17.46 -24.88
C ARG A 132 39.70 -18.36 -23.86
N LEU A 133 39.94 -18.31 -22.55
CA LEU A 133 39.51 -19.43 -21.67
C LEU A 133 38.19 -19.30 -20.89
N LEU A 134 37.45 -18.19 -20.94
CA LEU A 134 36.48 -17.90 -19.86
C LEU A 134 35.01 -17.68 -20.28
N LEU A 135 34.65 -17.85 -21.56
CA LEU A 135 33.33 -17.45 -22.06
C LEU A 135 32.21 -18.52 -21.99
N ASN A 136 32.52 -19.80 -21.75
CA ASN A 136 31.54 -20.90 -21.91
C ASN A 136 31.27 -21.78 -20.67
N LYS A 137 31.65 -21.36 -19.46
CA LYS A 137 31.37 -22.15 -18.23
C LYS A 137 30.19 -21.61 -17.41
N ARG A 138 29.08 -21.21 -18.05
CA ARG A 138 27.84 -21.02 -17.30
C ARG A 138 27.34 -22.39 -16.85
N SER A 139 27.17 -22.57 -15.54
CA SER A 139 26.46 -23.73 -15.02
C SER A 139 25.00 -23.59 -15.44
N GLU A 140 24.54 -24.34 -16.45
CA GLU A 140 23.18 -24.24 -17.00
C GLU A 140 22.11 -24.34 -15.92
N SER A 141 22.36 -25.12 -14.86
CA SER A 141 21.42 -25.31 -13.74
C SER A 141 21.44 -24.21 -12.66
N GLN A 142 22.44 -23.32 -12.62
CA GLN A 142 22.60 -22.36 -11.51
C GLN A 142 21.43 -21.36 -11.40
N PRO A 143 20.94 -20.73 -12.49
CA PRO A 143 19.81 -19.81 -12.39
C PRO A 143 18.54 -20.46 -11.82
N TYR A 144 18.36 -21.75 -12.10
CA TYR A 144 17.24 -22.54 -11.63
C TYR A 144 17.38 -22.89 -10.14
N PHE A 145 18.61 -23.17 -9.69
CA PHE A 145 18.91 -23.31 -8.26
C PHE A 145 18.67 -21.99 -7.51
N ASP A 146 19.16 -20.87 -8.04
CA ASP A 146 18.97 -19.54 -7.44
C ASP A 146 17.47 -19.21 -7.29
N ARG A 147 16.67 -19.55 -8.30
CA ARG A 147 15.21 -19.44 -8.25
C ARG A 147 14.60 -20.32 -7.18
N ALA A 148 14.97 -21.60 -7.11
CA ALA A 148 14.46 -22.54 -6.09
C ALA A 148 14.81 -22.06 -4.68
N PHE A 149 16.06 -21.65 -4.46
CA PHE A 149 16.50 -21.07 -3.19
C PHE A 149 15.74 -19.80 -2.83
N ASN A 150 15.52 -18.89 -3.79
CA ASN A 150 14.74 -17.67 -3.57
C ASN A 150 13.28 -17.96 -3.17
N GLN A 151 12.66 -19.00 -3.76
CA GLN A 151 11.29 -19.38 -3.39
C GLN A 151 11.22 -20.04 -2.02
N ILE A 152 12.09 -21.01 -1.72
CA ILE A 152 12.15 -21.64 -0.39
C ILE A 152 12.42 -20.59 0.70
N LYS A 153 13.38 -19.69 0.46
CA LYS A 153 13.64 -18.57 1.35
C LYS A 153 12.43 -17.65 1.51
N GLY A 154 11.69 -17.41 0.42
CA GLY A 154 10.44 -16.66 0.43
C GLY A 154 9.39 -17.32 1.31
N THR A 155 9.16 -18.62 1.15
CA THR A 155 8.22 -19.41 1.97
C THR A 155 8.54 -19.28 3.46
N LEU A 156 9.82 -19.50 3.84
CA LEU A 156 10.25 -19.43 5.23
C LEU A 156 10.11 -18.02 5.82
N TYR A 157 10.57 -16.98 5.10
CA TYR A 157 10.41 -15.60 5.56
C TYR A 157 8.94 -15.17 5.62
N GLY A 158 8.09 -15.69 4.72
CA GLY A 158 6.65 -15.45 4.73
C GLY A 158 5.99 -15.99 6.00
N LEU A 159 6.35 -17.22 6.38
CA LEU A 159 5.94 -17.83 7.64
C LEU A 159 6.44 -17.02 8.84
N ILE A 160 7.75 -16.79 8.95
CA ILE A 160 8.37 -16.14 10.11
C ILE A 160 7.84 -14.71 10.30
N CYS A 161 7.86 -13.89 9.24
CA CYS A 161 7.33 -12.54 9.30
C CYS A 161 5.82 -12.55 9.55
N GLY A 162 5.10 -13.52 9.01
CA GLY A 162 3.68 -13.72 9.25
C GLY A 162 3.37 -14.08 10.70
N THR A 163 4.21 -14.87 11.37
CA THR A 163 4.05 -15.26 12.77
C THR A 163 4.44 -14.12 13.72
N ILE A 164 5.58 -13.45 13.46
CA ILE A 164 6.10 -12.35 14.30
C ILE A 164 5.30 -11.06 14.09
N GLY A 165 5.00 -10.73 12.84
CA GLY A 165 4.28 -9.53 12.42
C GLY A 165 2.76 -9.73 12.32
N GLY A 166 2.29 -10.97 12.36
CA GLY A 166 0.87 -11.30 12.42
C GLY A 166 0.22 -10.70 13.65
N ARG A 167 -1.10 -10.53 13.61
CA ARG A 167 -1.90 -10.05 14.75
C ARG A 167 -2.82 -11.17 15.19
N ASN A 168 -2.96 -11.39 16.50
CA ASN A 168 -3.97 -12.29 17.02
C ASN A 168 -5.35 -11.62 16.94
N ASP A 169 -6.43 -12.37 17.07
CA ASP A 169 -7.79 -11.84 16.85
C ASP A 169 -8.13 -10.67 17.76
N SER A 170 -7.62 -10.67 19.01
CA SER A 170 -7.81 -9.54 19.93
C SER A 170 -7.04 -8.28 19.51
N GLU A 171 -5.86 -8.43 18.92
CA GLU A 171 -5.05 -7.35 18.36
C GLU A 171 -5.70 -6.80 17.08
N ILE A 172 -6.27 -7.67 16.25
CA ILE A 172 -7.02 -7.30 15.03
C ILE A 172 -8.27 -6.50 15.40
N GLU A 173 -9.10 -7.03 16.31
CA GLU A 173 -10.32 -6.38 16.74
C GLU A 173 -10.06 -5.03 17.40
N LEU A 174 -8.95 -4.88 18.15
CA LEU A 174 -8.54 -3.59 18.68
C LEU A 174 -8.21 -2.57 17.57
N GLU A 175 -7.45 -2.96 16.55
CA GLU A 175 -7.11 -2.05 15.46
C GLU A 175 -8.33 -1.62 14.65
N LYS A 176 -9.25 -2.56 14.42
CA LYS A 176 -10.57 -2.26 13.85
C LYS A 176 -11.34 -1.28 14.73
N GLY A 177 -11.32 -1.47 16.05
CA GLY A 177 -11.89 -0.53 17.01
C GLY A 177 -11.35 0.89 16.86
N PHE A 178 -10.03 1.05 16.73
CA PHE A 178 -9.43 2.37 16.49
C PHE A 178 -9.84 2.99 15.16
N GLN A 179 -9.91 2.20 14.08
CA GLN A 179 -10.34 2.70 12.77
C GLN A 179 -11.81 3.12 12.77
N GLU A 180 -12.69 2.29 13.33
CA GLU A 180 -14.11 2.60 13.50
C GLU A 180 -14.30 3.86 14.35
N LEU A 181 -13.52 4.01 15.43
CA LEU A 181 -13.56 5.20 16.28
C LEU A 181 -13.15 6.47 15.51
N GLN A 182 -12.10 6.41 14.68
CA GLN A 182 -11.70 7.54 13.83
C GLN A 182 -12.78 7.92 12.81
N ASN A 183 -13.42 6.93 12.19
CA ASN A 183 -14.49 7.15 11.22
C ASN A 183 -15.71 7.80 11.89
N VAL A 184 -16.13 7.29 13.05
CA VAL A 184 -17.27 7.85 13.81
C VAL A 184 -16.94 9.25 14.32
N MET A 185 -15.73 9.53 14.83
CA MET A 185 -15.32 10.89 15.21
C MET A 185 -15.47 11.89 14.06
N THR A 186 -15.02 11.50 12.87
CA THR A 186 -15.12 12.35 11.66
C THR A 186 -16.57 12.58 11.25
N ALA A 187 -17.41 11.53 11.29
CA ALA A 187 -18.83 11.63 10.99
C ALA A 187 -19.58 12.49 12.01
N THR A 188 -19.30 12.32 13.31
CA THR A 188 -19.89 13.15 14.38
C THR A 188 -19.49 14.61 14.21
N LYS A 189 -18.24 14.91 13.84
CA LYS A 189 -17.80 16.29 13.55
C LYS A 189 -18.65 16.92 12.44
N GLY A 190 -18.78 16.25 11.30
CA GLY A 190 -19.60 16.77 10.19
C GLY A 190 -21.07 16.96 10.56
N LYS A 191 -21.66 16.01 11.31
CA LYS A 191 -23.04 16.13 11.81
C LYS A 191 -23.20 17.28 12.82
N ALA A 192 -22.22 17.49 13.71
CA ALA A 192 -22.25 18.58 14.69
C ALA A 192 -22.16 19.97 14.02
N GLU A 193 -21.35 20.09 12.97
CA GLU A 193 -21.20 21.32 12.20
C GLU A 193 -22.49 21.69 11.43
N LEU A 194 -23.19 20.67 10.90
CA LEU A 194 -24.42 20.84 10.11
C LEU A 194 -25.70 20.93 10.95
N SER A 195 -25.65 20.59 12.24
CA SER A 195 -26.84 20.56 13.08
C SER A 195 -27.35 21.97 13.41
N GLU A 196 -28.65 22.20 13.23
CA GLU A 196 -29.30 23.47 13.57
C GLU A 196 -29.54 23.64 15.08
N GLY A 197 -29.43 22.55 15.85
CA GLY A 197 -29.60 22.55 17.30
C GLY A 197 -28.79 21.44 17.99
N PHE A 198 -28.71 21.51 19.31
CA PHE A 198 -28.03 20.49 20.11
C PHE A 198 -28.95 19.28 20.36
N THR A 199 -28.46 18.10 20.01
CA THR A 199 -29.08 16.82 20.37
C THR A 199 -28.04 15.92 21.04
N PRO A 200 -28.29 15.45 22.29
CA PRO A 200 -27.38 14.52 22.97
C PRO A 200 -27.12 13.24 22.17
N ASP A 201 -28.11 12.82 21.38
CA ASP A 201 -28.08 11.60 20.56
C ASP A 201 -26.94 11.58 19.54
N LEU A 202 -26.48 12.76 19.11
CA LEU A 202 -25.36 12.93 18.19
C LEU A 202 -24.08 12.24 18.68
N PHE A 203 -23.91 12.13 20.00
CA PHE A 203 -22.69 11.62 20.64
C PHE A 203 -22.84 10.19 21.17
N ILE A 204 -24.03 9.57 21.08
CA ILE A 204 -24.28 8.21 21.60
C ILE A 204 -23.39 7.19 20.89
N GLU A 205 -23.34 7.24 19.55
CA GLU A 205 -22.53 6.32 18.75
C GLU A 205 -21.03 6.47 19.07
N LEU A 206 -20.55 7.71 19.19
CA LEU A 206 -19.16 8.00 19.54
C LEU A 206 -18.82 7.46 20.94
N ARG A 207 -19.70 7.68 21.93
CA ARG A 207 -19.54 7.15 23.29
C ARG A 207 -19.50 5.62 23.30
N ALA A 208 -20.40 4.98 22.55
CA ALA A 208 -20.43 3.53 22.43
C ALA A 208 -19.14 2.97 21.80
N LYS A 209 -18.60 3.62 20.76
CA LYS A 209 -17.34 3.23 20.12
C LYS A 209 -16.12 3.45 21.00
N ILE A 210 -16.06 4.52 21.80
CA ILE A 210 -15.00 4.72 22.80
C ILE A 210 -15.03 3.56 23.81
N LYS A 211 -16.20 3.22 24.35
CA LYS A 211 -16.36 2.10 25.30
C LYS A 211 -15.98 0.75 24.69
N GLY A 212 -16.50 0.43 23.50
CA GLY A 212 -16.18 -0.83 22.83
C GLY A 212 -14.69 -0.96 22.49
N THR A 213 -14.05 0.13 22.08
CA THR A 213 -12.60 0.15 21.82
C THR A 213 -11.80 0.01 23.11
N ARG A 214 -12.26 0.59 24.24
CA ARG A 214 -11.66 0.37 25.56
C ARG A 214 -11.72 -1.10 25.97
N ASP A 215 -12.85 -1.77 25.75
CA ASP A 215 -13.01 -3.19 26.11
C ASP A 215 -12.11 -4.09 25.26
N ARG A 216 -12.05 -3.84 23.94
CA ARG A 216 -11.08 -4.48 23.03
C ARG A 216 -9.63 -4.22 23.48
N PHE A 217 -9.32 -3.01 23.94
CA PHE A 217 -7.99 -2.65 24.42
C PHE A 217 -7.62 -3.45 25.66
N LYS A 218 -8.55 -3.61 26.62
CA LYS A 218 -8.33 -4.44 27.81
C LYS A 218 -8.12 -5.92 27.44
N ALA A 219 -8.87 -6.42 26.47
CA ALA A 219 -8.73 -7.80 25.99
C ALA A 219 -7.33 -8.05 25.39
N ALA A 220 -6.88 -7.17 24.50
CA ALA A 220 -5.57 -7.26 23.85
C ALA A 220 -4.39 -6.91 24.79
N ASN A 221 -4.63 -6.06 25.79
CA ASN A 221 -3.61 -5.54 26.70
C ASN A 221 -4.00 -5.70 28.18
N LYS A 222 -4.12 -6.96 28.64
CA LYS A 222 -4.57 -7.33 30.00
C LYS A 222 -3.90 -6.60 31.18
N LYS A 223 -2.67 -6.07 31.01
CA LYS A 223 -1.87 -5.41 32.08
C LYS A 223 -1.78 -3.88 31.94
N GLU A 224 -2.38 -3.29 30.92
CA GLU A 224 -2.19 -1.87 30.61
C GLU A 224 -3.30 -0.99 31.19
N LYS A 225 -2.92 0.20 31.67
CA LYS A 225 -3.86 1.19 32.18
C LYS A 225 -4.69 1.77 31.04
N THR A 226 -6.00 1.94 31.28
CA THR A 226 -6.93 2.57 30.32
C THR A 226 -7.04 4.09 30.47
N SER A 227 -6.10 4.73 31.17
CA SER A 227 -6.08 6.18 31.45
C SER A 227 -6.28 7.08 30.21
N LYS A 228 -5.77 6.67 29.05
CA LYS A 228 -5.97 7.42 27.78
C LYS A 228 -7.43 7.38 27.29
N PHE A 229 -8.18 6.33 27.59
CA PHE A 229 -9.63 6.30 27.32
C PHE A 229 -10.41 7.16 28.32
N ASP A 230 -9.93 7.29 29.55
CA ASP A 230 -10.54 8.18 30.54
C ASP A 230 -10.39 9.65 30.09
N LEU A 231 -9.24 9.97 29.46
CA LEU A 231 -9.02 11.25 28.80
C LEU A 231 -9.92 11.46 27.57
N LEU A 232 -10.18 10.42 26.76
CA LEU A 232 -11.16 10.50 25.67
C LEU A 232 -12.58 10.75 26.17
N ASP A 233 -12.99 10.11 27.26
CA ASP A 233 -14.29 10.36 27.89
C ASP A 233 -14.38 11.80 28.42
N HIS A 234 -13.29 12.33 28.99
CA HIS A 234 -13.21 13.72 29.41
C HIS A 234 -13.41 14.69 28.23
N TYR A 235 -12.63 14.50 27.15
CA TYR A 235 -12.76 15.31 25.94
C TYR A 235 -14.15 15.20 25.30
N LEU A 236 -14.77 14.01 25.30
CA LEU A 236 -16.13 13.86 24.81
C LEU A 236 -17.14 14.66 25.66
N ASN A 237 -17.01 14.68 26.97
CA ASN A 237 -17.89 15.46 27.85
C ASN A 237 -17.70 16.98 27.65
N GLU A 238 -16.45 17.43 27.47
CA GLU A 238 -16.17 18.82 27.09
C GLU A 238 -16.79 19.16 25.73
N LEU A 239 -16.65 18.27 24.74
CA LEU A 239 -17.21 18.43 23.40
C LEU A 239 -18.73 18.59 23.44
N VAL A 240 -19.42 17.75 24.21
CA VAL A 240 -20.87 17.83 24.42
C VAL A 240 -21.24 19.20 25.03
N THR A 241 -20.51 19.63 26.05
CA THR A 241 -20.75 20.90 26.75
C THR A 241 -20.54 22.11 25.82
N TYR A 242 -19.45 22.13 25.05
CA TYR A 242 -19.17 23.22 24.12
C TYR A 242 -20.14 23.23 22.94
N THR A 243 -20.59 22.07 22.45
CA THR A 243 -21.59 21.97 21.38
C THR A 243 -22.95 22.48 21.87
N GLU A 244 -23.35 22.15 23.10
CA GLU A 244 -24.56 22.68 23.72
C GLU A 244 -24.49 24.21 23.86
N ARG A 245 -23.39 24.74 24.41
CA ARG A 245 -23.18 26.19 24.54
C ARG A 245 -23.17 26.91 23.20
N ARG A 246 -22.54 26.32 22.17
CA ARG A 246 -22.59 26.82 20.79
C ARG A 246 -24.03 26.90 20.30
N SER A 247 -24.82 25.85 20.49
CA SER A 247 -26.23 25.83 20.07
C SER A 247 -27.06 26.89 20.80
N GLN A 248 -26.85 27.09 22.11
CA GLN A 248 -27.54 28.12 22.88
C GLN A 248 -27.16 29.53 22.40
N GLU A 249 -25.89 29.75 22.09
CA GLU A 249 -25.40 31.03 21.58
C GLU A 249 -25.95 31.33 20.18
N LEU A 250 -25.96 30.33 19.28
CA LEU A 250 -26.59 30.46 17.96
C LEU A 250 -28.10 30.75 18.08
N ALA A 251 -28.80 30.11 19.03
CA ALA A 251 -30.20 30.40 19.30
C ALA A 251 -30.40 31.84 19.79
N ARG A 252 -29.55 32.33 20.71
CA ARG A 252 -29.58 33.73 21.17
C ARG A 252 -29.34 34.72 20.05
N GLN A 253 -28.34 34.47 19.20
CA GLN A 253 -28.07 35.32 18.04
C GLN A 253 -29.28 35.36 17.09
N ARG A 254 -29.93 34.22 16.82
CA ARG A 254 -31.16 34.16 16.03
C ARG A 254 -32.26 35.00 16.68
N THR A 255 -32.52 34.83 17.98
CA THR A 255 -33.56 35.59 18.70
C THR A 255 -33.30 37.09 18.72
N ALA A 256 -32.05 37.53 18.92
CA ALA A 256 -31.67 38.94 18.93
C ALA A 256 -31.81 39.60 17.53
N MET A 257 -31.75 38.81 16.46
CA MET A 257 -31.91 39.30 15.09
C MET A 257 -33.38 39.37 14.63
N ILE A 258 -34.34 38.78 15.35
CA ILE A 258 -35.76 38.73 14.97
C ILE A 258 -36.32 40.13 14.64
N PRO A 259 -36.17 41.18 15.47
CA PRO A 259 -36.76 42.49 15.18
C PRO A 259 -36.18 43.13 13.92
N ALA A 260 -34.88 43.00 13.70
CA ALA A 260 -34.20 43.55 12.52
C ALA A 260 -34.53 42.77 11.23
N VAL A 261 -34.84 41.47 11.36
CA VAL A 261 -35.28 40.62 10.24
C VAL A 261 -36.75 40.90 9.90
N GLU A 262 -37.62 41.11 10.89
CA GLU A 262 -39.02 41.48 10.70
C GLU A 262 -39.15 42.85 10.01
N GLU A 263 -38.40 43.86 10.46
CA GLU A 263 -38.41 45.22 9.88
C GLU A 263 -37.87 45.24 8.42
N ASP A 264 -36.80 44.49 8.12
CA ASP A 264 -36.28 44.34 6.75
C ASP A 264 -37.24 43.55 5.85
N THR A 265 -37.96 42.56 6.40
CA THR A 265 -38.93 41.75 5.65
C THR A 265 -40.19 42.56 5.34
N GLU A 266 -40.68 43.36 6.29
CA GLU A 266 -41.82 44.26 6.10
C GLU A 266 -41.52 45.34 5.04
N TYR A 267 -40.30 45.87 5.00
CA TYR A 267 -39.86 46.80 3.95
C TYR A 267 -39.67 46.13 2.58
N ARG A 268 -39.14 44.90 2.53
CA ARG A 268 -38.79 44.24 1.26
C ARG A 268 -39.95 43.54 0.57
N SER A 269 -40.89 43.00 1.33
CA SER A 269 -42.07 42.30 0.79
C SER A 269 -42.83 43.12 -0.28
N PRO A 270 -43.18 44.40 -0.03
CA PRO A 270 -43.84 45.23 -1.05
C PRO A 270 -42.92 45.52 -2.24
N LEU A 271 -41.64 45.82 -2.01
CA LEU A 271 -40.66 46.08 -3.09
C LEU A 271 -40.42 44.87 -4.01
N LEU A 272 -40.47 43.66 -3.45
CA LEU A 272 -40.34 42.42 -4.20
C LEU A 272 -41.62 42.14 -4.99
N SER A 273 -42.78 42.33 -4.37
CA SER A 273 -44.09 42.19 -5.04
C SER A 273 -44.19 43.14 -6.23
N ASP A 274 -43.86 44.42 -6.05
CA ASP A 274 -43.86 45.43 -7.11
C ASP A 274 -42.92 45.06 -8.26
N ALA A 275 -41.71 44.60 -7.95
CA ALA A 275 -40.73 44.21 -8.96
C ALA A 275 -41.16 42.96 -9.74
N MET A 276 -41.83 42.00 -9.08
CA MET A 276 -42.37 40.80 -9.71
C MET A 276 -43.56 41.14 -10.62
N SER A 277 -44.52 41.93 -10.14
CA SER A 277 -45.67 42.36 -10.95
C SER A 277 -45.25 43.22 -12.14
N GLY A 278 -44.27 44.12 -11.96
CA GLY A 278 -43.69 44.91 -13.05
C GLY A 278 -43.01 44.04 -14.10
N LYS A 279 -42.28 42.99 -13.68
CA LYS A 279 -41.66 42.03 -14.59
C LYS A 279 -42.71 41.26 -15.40
N GLU A 280 -43.75 40.74 -14.75
CA GLU A 280 -44.83 40.00 -15.44
C GLU A 280 -45.58 40.86 -16.45
N LEU A 281 -45.80 42.14 -16.16
CA LEU A 281 -46.41 43.08 -17.10
C LEU A 281 -45.53 43.28 -18.34
N LEU A 282 -44.23 43.51 -18.15
CA LEU A 282 -43.30 43.69 -19.28
C LEU A 282 -43.10 42.40 -20.09
N GLU A 283 -43.14 41.23 -19.45
CA GLU A 283 -43.09 39.93 -20.14
C GLU A 283 -44.34 39.70 -21.00
N ARG A 284 -45.53 40.13 -20.54
CA ARG A 284 -46.75 40.14 -21.35
C ARG A 284 -46.64 41.06 -22.57
N HIS A 285 -46.23 42.31 -22.38
CA HIS A 285 -46.01 43.25 -23.49
C HIS A 285 -44.98 42.75 -24.50
N LEU A 286 -43.91 42.09 -24.03
CA LEU A 286 -42.90 41.49 -24.91
C LEU A 286 -43.49 40.33 -25.72
N SER A 287 -44.38 39.53 -25.13
CA SER A 287 -45.08 38.44 -25.82
C SER A 287 -45.97 38.96 -26.95
N GLU A 288 -46.77 39.99 -26.68
CA GLU A 288 -47.63 40.67 -27.67
C GLU A 288 -46.81 41.25 -28.83
N LEU A 289 -45.72 41.94 -28.51
CA LEU A 289 -44.82 42.51 -29.50
C LEU A 289 -44.17 41.45 -30.41
N ASN A 290 -43.79 40.30 -29.83
CA ASN A 290 -43.25 39.18 -30.62
C ASN A 290 -44.31 38.58 -31.55
N ALA A 291 -45.57 38.53 -31.13
CA ALA A 291 -46.67 38.11 -31.99
C ALA A 291 -46.86 39.06 -33.19
N ASP A 292 -46.72 40.37 -32.98
CA ASP A 292 -46.75 41.37 -34.07
C ASP A 292 -45.58 41.22 -35.04
N ILE A 293 -44.37 41.03 -34.51
CA ILE A 293 -43.17 40.78 -35.33
C ILE A 293 -43.35 39.51 -36.18
N GLN A 294 -43.96 38.47 -35.61
CA GLN A 294 -44.23 37.23 -36.32
C GLN A 294 -45.26 37.44 -37.43
N ARG A 295 -46.37 38.15 -37.15
CA ARG A 295 -47.38 38.51 -38.16
C ARG A 295 -46.77 39.25 -39.35
N ILE A 296 -45.95 40.27 -39.10
CA ILE A 296 -45.26 41.03 -40.16
C ILE A 296 -44.26 40.14 -40.92
N THR A 297 -43.60 39.21 -40.23
CA THR A 297 -42.65 38.29 -40.86
C THR A 297 -43.34 37.32 -41.80
N ASP A 298 -44.54 36.85 -41.45
CA ASP A 298 -45.32 35.96 -42.31
C ASP A 298 -45.93 36.73 -43.50
N GLU A 299 -46.43 37.96 -43.30
CA GLU A 299 -46.85 38.84 -44.41
C GLU A 299 -45.70 39.10 -45.39
N LEU A 300 -44.47 39.30 -44.89
CA LEU A 300 -43.28 39.46 -45.73
C LEU A 300 -42.90 38.19 -46.53
N LYS A 301 -43.24 36.99 -46.04
CA LYS A 301 -43.04 35.73 -46.77
C LYS A 301 -44.09 35.58 -47.87
N ASP A 302 -45.36 35.83 -47.56
CA ASP A 302 -46.48 35.69 -48.49
C ASP A 302 -46.36 36.63 -49.70
N LEU A 303 -45.86 37.85 -49.49
CA LEU A 303 -45.64 38.83 -50.56
C LEU A 303 -44.53 38.43 -51.55
N GLY A 304 -43.67 37.46 -51.20
CA GLY A 304 -42.59 36.97 -52.07
C GLY A 304 -41.58 38.04 -52.51
N ARG A 305 -40.86 37.82 -53.62
CA ARG A 305 -39.85 38.76 -54.17
C ARG A 305 -40.36 39.59 -55.37
N SER A 306 -41.67 39.73 -55.53
CA SER A 306 -42.26 40.44 -56.67
C SER A 306 -41.93 41.95 -56.66
N ALA A 307 -41.59 42.49 -57.83
CA ALA A 307 -41.32 43.92 -58.03
C ALA A 307 -42.54 44.80 -57.74
N LYS A 308 -43.76 44.24 -57.88
CA LYS A 308 -45.04 44.93 -57.61
C LYS A 308 -45.20 45.37 -56.15
N TYR A 309 -44.56 44.67 -55.21
CA TYR A 309 -44.74 44.90 -53.77
C TYR A 309 -43.51 45.54 -53.10
N LYS A 310 -42.61 46.15 -53.88
CA LYS A 310 -41.33 46.70 -53.37
C LYS A 310 -41.52 47.72 -52.25
N ASP A 311 -42.43 48.68 -52.43
CA ASP A 311 -42.64 49.77 -51.47
C ASP A 311 -43.32 49.27 -50.18
N ARG A 312 -44.35 48.41 -50.32
CA ARG A 312 -45.01 47.77 -49.17
C ARG A 312 -44.04 46.91 -48.36
N ARG A 313 -43.15 46.18 -49.02
CA ARG A 313 -42.10 45.39 -48.34
C ARG A 313 -41.08 46.28 -47.63
N SER A 314 -40.78 47.47 -48.17
CA SER A 314 -39.90 48.43 -47.49
C SER A 314 -40.54 48.92 -46.19
N LEU A 315 -41.82 49.32 -46.23
CA LEU A 315 -42.57 49.78 -45.06
C LEU A 315 -42.70 48.69 -43.97
N LEU A 316 -43.03 47.46 -44.36
CA LEU A 316 -43.13 46.34 -43.42
C LEU A 316 -41.78 45.98 -42.78
N LYS A 317 -40.67 46.11 -43.52
CA LYS A 317 -39.32 45.93 -42.96
C LYS A 317 -38.98 47.01 -41.95
N GLU A 318 -39.35 48.26 -42.21
CA GLU A 318 -39.17 49.38 -41.30
C GLU A 318 -39.99 49.20 -40.01
N GLN A 319 -41.28 48.86 -40.13
CA GLN A 319 -42.14 48.53 -38.98
C GLN A 319 -41.59 47.35 -38.17
N ARG A 320 -41.12 46.29 -38.84
CA ARG A 320 -40.49 45.17 -38.16
C ARG A 320 -39.20 45.57 -37.44
N SER A 321 -38.43 46.52 -38.00
CA SER A 321 -37.22 47.04 -37.36
C SER A 321 -37.57 47.80 -36.08
N ASP A 322 -38.55 48.71 -36.14
CA ASP A 322 -39.01 49.49 -34.98
C ASP A 322 -39.50 48.60 -33.83
N LEU A 323 -40.33 47.60 -34.15
CA LEU A 323 -40.81 46.63 -33.16
C LEU A 323 -39.66 45.80 -32.57
N ASN A 324 -38.66 45.42 -33.37
CA ASN A 324 -37.48 44.73 -32.85
C ASN A 324 -36.68 45.60 -31.87
N ASP A 325 -36.54 46.89 -32.15
CA ASP A 325 -35.80 47.82 -31.27
C ASP A 325 -36.56 48.07 -29.97
N ARG A 326 -37.89 48.21 -30.02
CA ARG A 326 -38.76 48.24 -28.82
C ARG A 326 -38.65 46.94 -28.01
N GLY A 327 -38.56 45.79 -28.69
CA GLY A 327 -38.38 44.49 -28.05
C GLY A 327 -37.03 44.34 -27.34
N LYS A 328 -35.96 44.92 -27.89
CA LYS A 328 -34.65 44.99 -27.23
C LYS A 328 -34.70 45.81 -25.94
N GLU A 329 -35.36 46.98 -25.97
CA GLU A 329 -35.45 47.85 -24.78
C GLU A 329 -36.29 47.20 -23.67
N LEU A 330 -37.40 46.55 -24.01
CA LEU A 330 -38.20 45.78 -23.04
C LEU A 330 -37.39 44.65 -22.38
N LYS A 331 -36.59 43.91 -23.15
CA LYS A 331 -35.70 42.86 -22.62
C LYS A 331 -34.67 43.42 -21.63
N LYS A 332 -34.15 44.62 -21.89
CA LYS A 332 -33.21 45.31 -20.98
C LYS A 332 -33.89 45.67 -19.66
N HIS A 333 -35.12 46.19 -19.69
CA HIS A 333 -35.90 46.48 -18.48
C HIS A 333 -36.25 45.21 -17.68
N ILE A 334 -36.65 44.13 -18.36
CA ILE A 334 -36.91 42.83 -17.74
C ILE A 334 -35.64 42.28 -17.07
N SER A 335 -34.48 42.40 -17.73
CA SER A 335 -33.19 41.98 -17.17
C SER A 335 -32.84 42.77 -15.90
N ALA A 336 -33.02 44.10 -15.92
CA ALA A 336 -32.81 44.94 -14.75
C ALA A 336 -33.71 44.57 -13.57
N LEU A 337 -34.99 44.25 -13.84
CA LEU A 337 -35.92 43.75 -12.81
C LEU A 337 -35.51 42.37 -12.28
N LYS A 338 -35.04 41.45 -13.13
CA LYS A 338 -34.50 40.15 -12.70
C LYS A 338 -33.29 40.32 -11.77
N SER A 339 -32.35 41.20 -12.11
CA SER A 339 -31.21 41.53 -11.25
C SER A 339 -31.65 42.14 -9.93
N ARG A 340 -32.66 43.03 -9.94
CA ARG A 340 -33.22 43.63 -8.72
C ARG A 340 -33.89 42.58 -7.83
N ILE A 341 -34.70 41.69 -8.40
CA ILE A 341 -35.33 40.56 -7.68
C ILE A 341 -34.26 39.69 -7.02
N ASN A 342 -33.23 39.28 -7.78
CA ASN A 342 -32.13 38.50 -7.23
C ASN A 342 -31.41 39.26 -6.09
N SER A 343 -31.09 40.55 -6.27
CA SER A 343 -30.42 41.33 -5.23
C SER A 343 -31.26 41.47 -3.96
N LEU A 344 -32.59 41.62 -4.11
CA LEU A 344 -33.52 41.66 -3.01
C LEU A 344 -33.62 40.29 -2.34
N GLN A 345 -33.57 39.17 -3.05
CA GLN A 345 -33.58 37.83 -2.46
C GLN A 345 -32.26 37.50 -1.73
N TYR A 346 -31.10 37.76 -2.36
CA TYR A 346 -29.77 37.45 -1.80
C TYR A 346 -29.41 38.27 -0.56
N ARG A 347 -29.86 39.53 -0.44
CA ARG A 347 -29.63 40.32 0.79
C ARG A 347 -30.31 39.71 2.03
N GLY A 348 -31.40 38.96 1.85
CA GLY A 348 -32.07 38.26 2.96
C GLY A 348 -31.34 37.03 3.47
N LEU A 349 -30.60 36.34 2.60
CA LEU A 349 -29.82 35.15 2.95
C LEU A 349 -28.52 35.49 3.68
N ASN A 350 -27.88 36.62 3.36
CA ASN A 350 -26.57 36.97 3.94
C ASN A 350 -26.65 37.61 5.33
N ARG A 351 -27.80 38.16 5.76
CA ARG A 351 -27.98 38.65 7.14
C ARG A 351 -28.51 37.60 8.12
N THR A 352 -28.88 36.40 7.66
CA THR A 352 -29.23 35.26 8.52
C THR A 352 -28.00 34.44 8.97
N LEU A 353 -26.79 34.80 8.52
CA LEU A 353 -25.55 34.08 8.81
C LEU A 353 -24.59 34.91 9.70
N ASN A 354 -24.91 35.04 10.98
CA ASN A 354 -23.87 35.02 12.02
C ASN A 354 -23.77 33.57 12.51
N GLY A 355 -22.85 32.79 11.93
CA GLY A 355 -22.76 31.33 12.13
C GLY A 355 -21.56 30.84 12.96
N ARG A 356 -20.69 31.75 13.41
CA ARG A 356 -19.53 31.42 14.24
C ARG A 356 -19.72 31.97 15.65
N THR A 357 -19.37 31.14 16.61
CA THR A 357 -19.39 31.38 18.05
C THR A 357 -17.96 31.32 18.59
N ASN A 358 -17.74 31.85 19.78
CA ASN A 358 -16.45 31.71 20.48
C ASN A 358 -16.13 30.27 20.91
N PHE A 359 -17.07 29.33 20.72
CA PHE A 359 -16.91 27.92 21.08
C PHE A 359 -16.42 27.05 19.90
N ASP A 360 -16.53 27.53 18.66
CA ASP A 360 -16.12 26.75 17.48
C ASP A 360 -14.63 26.38 17.52
N GLY A 361 -13.76 27.30 17.94
CA GLY A 361 -12.33 27.02 18.11
C GLY A 361 -12.05 25.95 19.18
N ASN A 362 -12.81 25.94 20.28
CA ASN A 362 -12.67 24.93 21.33
C ASN A 362 -13.15 23.55 20.84
N ILE A 363 -14.25 23.52 20.08
CA ILE A 363 -14.77 22.28 19.48
C ILE A 363 -13.74 21.70 18.50
N GLU A 364 -13.16 22.52 17.63
CA GLU A 364 -12.12 22.10 16.70
C GLU A 364 -10.88 21.55 17.42
N ASP A 365 -10.41 22.24 18.46
CA ASP A 365 -9.28 21.82 19.28
C ASP A 365 -9.55 20.48 20.00
N ILE A 366 -10.76 20.27 20.53
CA ILE A 366 -11.13 19.00 21.17
C ILE A 366 -11.14 17.85 20.16
N TYR A 367 -11.72 18.03 18.96
CA TYR A 367 -11.66 17.02 17.91
C TYR A 367 -10.21 16.69 17.52
N TYR A 368 -9.34 17.70 17.41
CA TYR A 368 -7.93 17.52 17.12
C TYR A 368 -7.21 16.73 18.23
N LYS A 369 -7.44 17.07 19.50
CA LYS A 369 -6.89 16.36 20.67
C LYS A 369 -7.34 14.90 20.71
N MET A 370 -8.62 14.62 20.50
CA MET A 370 -9.16 13.26 20.43
C MET A 370 -8.54 12.47 19.28
N GLY A 371 -8.48 13.05 18.08
CA GLY A 371 -7.89 12.40 16.89
C GLY A 371 -6.41 12.07 17.06
N THR A 372 -5.64 13.01 17.63
CA THR A 372 -4.22 12.81 17.94
C THR A 372 -4.03 11.68 18.96
N LEU A 373 -4.82 11.69 20.03
CA LEU A 373 -4.73 10.68 21.09
C LEU A 373 -5.07 9.27 20.58
N VAL A 374 -6.11 9.14 19.75
CA VAL A 374 -6.48 7.85 19.12
C VAL A 374 -5.36 7.35 18.20
N THR A 375 -4.77 8.25 17.41
CA THR A 375 -3.67 7.90 16.49
C THR A 375 -2.42 7.45 17.26
N GLU A 376 -2.05 8.18 18.31
CA GLU A 376 -0.91 7.84 19.18
C GLU A 376 -1.14 6.52 19.92
N MET A 377 -2.37 6.25 20.39
CA MET A 377 -2.72 4.96 20.99
C MET A 377 -2.60 3.81 19.98
N ASN A 378 -3.11 3.98 18.76
CA ASN A 378 -3.02 2.97 17.72
C ASN A 378 -1.55 2.66 17.36
N PHE A 379 -0.73 3.72 17.19
CA PHE A 379 0.70 3.58 16.94
C PHE A 379 1.43 2.81 18.06
N ASN A 380 1.21 3.21 19.32
CA ASN A 380 1.85 2.56 20.47
C ASN A 380 1.42 1.09 20.62
N ASN A 381 0.16 0.76 20.31
CA ASN A 381 -0.32 -0.63 20.31
C ASN A 381 0.38 -1.46 19.24
N LYS A 382 0.48 -0.95 18.01
CA LYS A 382 1.21 -1.63 16.92
C LYS A 382 2.66 -1.93 17.31
N ALA A 383 3.36 -0.95 17.88
CA ALA A 383 4.73 -1.14 18.37
C ALA A 383 4.82 -2.19 19.50
N ARG A 384 3.84 -2.22 20.41
CA ARG A 384 3.79 -3.21 21.51
C ARG A 384 3.50 -4.63 21.03
N PHE A 385 2.58 -4.82 20.09
CA PHE A 385 2.27 -6.14 19.54
C PHE A 385 3.50 -6.75 18.87
N LEU A 386 4.20 -5.95 18.07
CA LEU A 386 5.49 -6.32 17.50
C LEU A 386 6.52 -6.63 18.59
N GLY A 387 6.59 -5.83 19.65
CA GLY A 387 7.54 -6.02 20.77
C GLY A 387 7.29 -7.27 21.61
N LYS A 388 6.04 -7.64 21.89
CA LYS A 388 5.67 -8.85 22.65
C LYS A 388 6.05 -10.11 21.88
N LYS A 389 5.61 -10.23 20.62
CA LYS A 389 5.87 -11.42 19.80
C LYS A 389 7.36 -11.67 19.59
N ARG A 390 8.16 -10.61 19.45
CA ARG A 390 9.64 -10.72 19.36
C ARG A 390 10.30 -11.42 20.55
N LYS A 391 9.76 -11.28 21.77
CA LYS A 391 10.36 -11.91 22.97
C LYS A 391 10.02 -13.38 23.13
N ASP A 392 8.89 -13.80 22.58
CA ASP A 392 8.31 -15.13 22.78
C ASP A 392 8.52 -16.07 21.57
N THR A 393 9.10 -15.58 20.46
CA THR A 393 9.27 -16.38 19.23
C THR A 393 10.58 -17.16 19.24
N GLU A 394 10.60 -18.34 19.84
CA GLU A 394 11.48 -19.43 19.41
C GLU A 394 10.75 -20.19 18.31
N LEU A 395 10.97 -19.81 17.04
CA LEU A 395 10.40 -20.56 15.92
C LEU A 395 11.39 -21.66 15.54
N ASP A 396 10.98 -22.91 15.74
CA ASP A 396 11.72 -24.07 15.25
C ASP A 396 11.55 -24.17 13.73
N LEU A 397 12.67 -24.17 13.00
CA LEU A 397 12.68 -24.27 11.54
C LEU A 397 12.94 -25.69 11.04
N GLU A 398 13.40 -26.59 11.91
CA GLU A 398 13.65 -28.00 11.58
C GLU A 398 12.43 -28.71 10.98
N PRO A 399 11.18 -28.42 11.42
CA PRO A 399 10.00 -29.01 10.81
C PRO A 399 9.80 -28.59 9.36
N TYR A 400 10.45 -27.55 8.83
CA TYR A 400 10.19 -27.03 7.48
C TYR A 400 11.33 -27.34 6.50
N LEU A 401 11.19 -28.46 5.79
CA LEU A 401 12.19 -28.97 4.86
C LEU A 401 11.64 -29.08 3.44
N PHE A 402 12.49 -28.74 2.46
CA PHE A 402 12.15 -28.75 1.05
C PHE A 402 13.19 -29.51 0.23
N ASP A 403 12.77 -30.25 -0.79
CA ASP A 403 13.70 -30.84 -1.77
C ASP A 403 14.12 -29.80 -2.82
N ILE A 404 15.16 -29.03 -2.49
CA ILE A 404 15.71 -28.02 -3.40
C ILE A 404 16.27 -28.65 -4.69
N LYS A 405 16.77 -29.89 -4.65
CA LYS A 405 17.36 -30.55 -5.84
C LYS A 405 16.26 -30.92 -6.82
N HIS A 406 15.17 -31.48 -6.31
CA HIS A 406 13.98 -31.78 -7.11
C HIS A 406 13.37 -30.50 -7.68
N LEU A 407 13.13 -29.47 -6.86
CA LEU A 407 12.59 -28.18 -7.34
C LEU A 407 13.47 -27.53 -8.41
N THR A 408 14.80 -27.57 -8.23
CA THR A 408 15.76 -27.06 -9.23
C THR A 408 15.62 -27.80 -10.56
N ARG A 409 15.49 -29.14 -10.53
CA ARG A 409 15.28 -29.95 -11.73
C ARG A 409 13.95 -29.64 -12.41
N CYS A 410 12.88 -29.45 -11.65
CA CYS A 410 11.59 -29.05 -12.20
C CYS A 410 11.70 -27.70 -12.90
N TYR A 411 12.41 -26.72 -12.33
CA TYR A 411 12.63 -25.44 -13.00
C TYR A 411 13.51 -25.57 -14.25
N TYR A 412 14.52 -26.44 -14.22
CA TYR A 412 15.42 -26.68 -15.36
C TYR A 412 14.69 -27.33 -16.55
N ASN A 413 13.83 -28.32 -16.29
CA ASN A 413 13.14 -29.11 -17.31
C ASN A 413 11.74 -28.57 -17.67
N ASP A 414 11.46 -27.28 -17.49
CA ASP A 414 10.13 -26.67 -17.74
C ASP A 414 8.94 -27.40 -17.08
N LYS A 415 9.13 -27.77 -15.80
CA LYS A 415 8.08 -28.26 -14.88
C LYS A 415 7.41 -29.56 -15.31
N VAL A 416 8.21 -30.60 -15.57
CA VAL A 416 7.69 -31.96 -15.72
C VAL A 416 6.78 -32.29 -14.53
N GLU A 417 5.56 -32.75 -14.82
CA GLU A 417 4.66 -33.29 -13.79
C GLU A 417 5.32 -34.52 -13.17
N THR A 418 5.66 -34.40 -11.90
CA THR A 418 6.16 -35.49 -11.07
C THR A 418 5.30 -35.59 -9.83
N ASP A 419 4.97 -36.81 -9.41
CA ASP A 419 4.27 -37.07 -8.14
C ASP A 419 5.16 -36.85 -6.90
N ASP A 420 6.45 -36.59 -7.12
CA ASP A 420 7.44 -36.29 -6.11
C ASP A 420 7.05 -35.03 -5.30
N GLN A 421 7.23 -35.11 -3.99
CA GLN A 421 6.90 -34.04 -3.04
C GLN A 421 8.06 -33.04 -2.96
N ILE A 422 7.75 -31.74 -3.00
CA ILE A 422 8.76 -30.69 -2.79
C ILE A 422 8.85 -30.36 -1.30
N LEU A 423 7.71 -30.13 -0.64
CA LEU A 423 7.65 -29.97 0.81
C LEU A 423 7.78 -31.34 1.49
N LEU A 424 8.91 -31.56 2.15
CA LEU A 424 9.27 -32.82 2.80
C LEU A 424 8.75 -32.91 4.24
N ALA A 425 8.71 -31.78 4.93
CA ALA A 425 8.22 -31.69 6.30
C ALA A 425 7.63 -30.30 6.56
N HIS A 426 6.64 -30.23 7.45
CA HIS A 426 6.17 -28.99 8.07
C HIS A 426 5.61 -29.27 9.47
N ASP A 427 5.52 -28.22 10.29
CA ASP A 427 4.85 -28.29 11.59
C ASP A 427 3.31 -28.23 11.44
N GLN A 428 2.62 -29.28 11.90
CA GLN A 428 1.17 -29.37 11.87
C GLN A 428 0.46 -28.36 12.80
N ALA A 429 1.16 -27.85 13.83
CA ALA A 429 0.58 -26.82 14.70
C ALA A 429 0.35 -25.50 13.94
N HIS A 430 1.24 -25.17 13.00
CA HIS A 430 1.09 -24.01 12.13
C HIS A 430 0.19 -24.28 10.92
N PHE A 431 0.01 -25.55 10.53
CA PHE A 431 -0.71 -25.99 9.34
C PHE A 431 -1.52 -27.28 9.63
N PRO A 432 -2.74 -27.15 10.18
CA PRO A 432 -3.52 -28.30 10.66
C PRO A 432 -3.98 -29.26 9.55
N ASP A 433 -4.22 -28.78 8.32
CA ASP A 433 -4.54 -29.63 7.16
C ASP A 433 -3.27 -29.94 6.34
N SER A 434 -2.43 -30.82 6.88
CA SER A 434 -1.09 -31.14 6.36
C SER A 434 -1.07 -31.50 4.86
N GLU A 435 -2.01 -32.34 4.42
CA GLU A 435 -2.04 -32.77 3.02
C GLU A 435 -2.43 -31.64 2.07
N LEU A 436 -3.45 -30.86 2.42
CA LEU A 436 -3.90 -29.72 1.62
C LEU A 436 -2.84 -28.63 1.54
N PHE A 437 -2.21 -28.32 2.68
CA PHE A 437 -1.12 -27.35 2.73
C PHE A 437 0.03 -27.77 1.81
N ARG A 438 0.41 -29.05 1.85
CA ARG A 438 1.44 -29.62 0.96
C ARG A 438 1.06 -29.46 -0.51
N ILE A 439 -0.17 -29.85 -0.90
CA ILE A 439 -0.65 -29.72 -2.29
C ILE A 439 -0.55 -28.27 -2.76
N ILE A 440 -0.98 -27.31 -1.93
CA ILE A 440 -0.95 -25.88 -2.25
C ILE A 440 0.51 -25.41 -2.40
N ILE A 441 1.36 -25.67 -1.41
CA ILE A 441 2.76 -25.22 -1.43
C ILE A 441 3.53 -25.79 -2.62
N ASP A 442 3.44 -27.10 -2.85
CA ASP A 442 4.11 -27.75 -3.99
C ASP A 442 3.64 -27.12 -5.32
N THR A 443 2.34 -26.85 -5.45
CA THR A 443 1.76 -26.24 -6.65
C THR A 443 2.19 -24.79 -6.83
N LEU A 444 2.27 -24.01 -5.75
CA LEU A 444 2.76 -22.62 -5.78
C LEU A 444 4.23 -22.55 -6.15
N LEU A 445 5.07 -23.40 -5.54
CA LEU A 445 6.50 -23.47 -5.84
C LEU A 445 6.73 -23.85 -7.31
N LEU A 446 6.01 -24.85 -7.83
CA LEU A 446 6.09 -25.20 -9.25
C LEU A 446 5.60 -24.08 -10.16
N ASN A 447 4.59 -23.31 -9.75
CA ASN A 447 4.03 -22.24 -10.56
C ASN A 447 4.69 -20.86 -10.41
N ALA A 448 5.57 -20.68 -9.44
CA ALA A 448 6.28 -19.42 -9.17
C ALA A 448 7.07 -18.94 -10.39
N LYS A 449 6.88 -17.70 -10.89
CA LYS A 449 7.57 -17.18 -12.09
C LYS A 449 8.61 -16.07 -11.85
N GLY A 450 8.96 -15.77 -10.60
CA GLY A 450 9.91 -14.68 -10.29
C GLY A 450 9.28 -13.29 -10.50
N GLN A 451 10.08 -12.25 -10.74
CA GLN A 451 9.63 -10.86 -10.92
C GLN A 451 8.98 -10.62 -12.31
N GLN A 452 7.85 -11.26 -12.59
CA GLN A 452 7.00 -10.96 -13.74
C GLN A 452 5.59 -10.60 -13.26
N ASP A 453 4.89 -9.76 -14.01
CA ASP A 453 3.50 -9.39 -13.70
C ASP A 453 2.62 -10.65 -13.65
N ILE A 454 1.92 -10.85 -12.54
CA ILE A 454 1.07 -12.01 -12.33
C ILE A 454 -0.24 -11.75 -13.08
N ASN A 455 -0.50 -12.56 -14.11
CA ASN A 455 -1.74 -12.50 -14.85
C ASN A 455 -2.81 -13.45 -14.29
N GLU A 456 -4.07 -13.13 -14.56
CA GLU A 456 -5.23 -13.91 -14.11
C GLU A 456 -5.21 -15.36 -14.64
N GLY A 457 -4.64 -15.60 -15.83
CA GLY A 457 -4.50 -16.93 -16.41
C GLY A 457 -3.63 -17.86 -15.57
N GLN A 458 -2.53 -17.34 -15.02
CA GLN A 458 -1.64 -18.09 -14.13
C GLN A 458 -2.32 -18.45 -12.82
N ILE A 459 -3.08 -17.52 -12.23
CA ILE A 459 -3.87 -17.79 -11.02
C ILE A 459 -4.93 -18.86 -11.27
N ASN A 460 -5.59 -18.81 -12.43
CA ASN A 460 -6.56 -19.83 -12.82
C ASN A 460 -5.91 -21.20 -13.04
N SER A 461 -4.69 -21.24 -13.59
CA SER A 461 -3.91 -22.48 -13.72
C SER A 461 -3.58 -23.08 -12.35
N ILE A 462 -3.11 -22.26 -11.41
CA ILE A 462 -2.79 -22.69 -10.04
C ILE A 462 -4.04 -23.28 -9.37
N LEU A 463 -5.17 -22.57 -9.45
CA LEU A 463 -6.43 -23.05 -8.90
C LEU A 463 -6.81 -24.42 -9.50
N SER A 464 -6.70 -24.56 -10.82
CA SER A 464 -7.03 -25.80 -11.52
C SER A 464 -6.08 -26.95 -11.15
N ASP A 465 -4.79 -26.67 -10.98
CA ASP A 465 -3.79 -27.65 -10.56
C ASP A 465 -4.05 -28.16 -9.13
N VAL A 466 -4.37 -27.24 -8.20
CA VAL A 466 -4.72 -27.61 -6.83
C VAL A 466 -5.98 -28.48 -6.81
N ILE A 467 -7.05 -28.07 -7.50
CA ILE A 467 -8.29 -28.86 -7.63
C ILE A 467 -7.99 -30.27 -8.18
N ARG A 468 -7.21 -30.35 -9.26
CA ARG A 468 -6.84 -31.62 -9.89
C ARG A 468 -6.08 -32.54 -8.93
N LYS A 469 -5.11 -32.01 -8.16
CA LYS A 469 -4.34 -32.78 -7.17
C LYS A 469 -5.12 -33.16 -5.91
N MET A 470 -6.25 -32.50 -5.66
CA MET A 470 -7.18 -32.83 -4.58
C MET A 470 -8.23 -33.88 -4.98
N ASN A 471 -8.48 -34.09 -6.27
CA ASN A 471 -9.46 -35.07 -6.73
C ASN A 471 -9.12 -36.48 -6.23
N GLY A 472 -10.14 -37.17 -5.71
CA GLY A 472 -10.00 -38.51 -5.13
C GLY A 472 -9.61 -38.54 -3.64
N LYS A 473 -9.41 -37.38 -3.00
CA LYS A 473 -9.07 -37.28 -1.57
C LYS A 473 -10.30 -36.95 -0.73
N ASN A 474 -10.93 -37.99 -0.17
CA ASN A 474 -12.20 -37.87 0.55
C ASN A 474 -12.17 -36.86 1.72
N GLU A 475 -11.03 -36.76 2.42
CA GLU A 475 -10.83 -35.85 3.55
C GLU A 475 -10.85 -34.36 3.15
N LEU A 476 -10.69 -34.05 1.86
CA LEU A 476 -10.61 -32.68 1.34
C LEU A 476 -11.89 -32.23 0.62
N THR A 477 -12.98 -32.98 0.75
CA THR A 477 -14.21 -32.77 -0.04
C THR A 477 -14.80 -31.37 0.12
N ASP A 478 -14.87 -30.83 1.34
CA ASP A 478 -15.46 -29.50 1.57
C ASP A 478 -14.55 -28.36 1.10
N SER A 479 -13.24 -28.54 1.24
CA SER A 479 -12.23 -27.67 0.64
C SER A 479 -12.33 -27.67 -0.90
N LEU A 480 -12.53 -28.84 -1.50
CA LEU A 480 -12.69 -29.00 -2.95
C LEU A 480 -13.95 -28.30 -3.47
N LYS A 481 -15.09 -28.44 -2.78
CA LYS A 481 -16.34 -27.73 -3.10
C LYS A 481 -16.13 -26.21 -3.12
N ALA A 482 -15.44 -25.66 -2.11
CA ALA A 482 -15.14 -24.23 -2.05
C ALA A 482 -14.27 -23.75 -3.21
N LEU A 483 -13.27 -24.53 -3.63
CA LEU A 483 -12.42 -24.19 -4.77
C LEU A 483 -13.17 -24.28 -6.10
N HIS A 484 -14.09 -25.24 -6.26
CA HIS A 484 -14.97 -25.29 -7.44
C HIS A 484 -15.90 -24.06 -7.52
N GLN A 485 -16.49 -23.64 -6.40
CA GLN A 485 -17.29 -22.41 -6.36
C GLN A 485 -16.47 -21.18 -6.76
N LEU A 486 -15.22 -21.09 -6.28
CA LEU A 486 -14.31 -20.02 -6.70
C LEU A 486 -14.00 -20.11 -8.20
N GLN A 487 -13.76 -21.32 -8.72
CA GLN A 487 -13.48 -21.55 -10.14
C GLN A 487 -14.64 -21.09 -11.02
N ASP A 488 -15.88 -21.42 -10.65
CA ASP A 488 -17.09 -21.01 -11.38
C ASP A 488 -17.29 -19.49 -11.33
N TYR A 489 -17.06 -18.85 -10.17
CA TYR A 489 -17.08 -17.39 -10.06
C TYR A 489 -16.05 -16.72 -10.97
N ARG A 490 -14.80 -17.20 -10.95
CA ARG A 490 -13.72 -16.66 -11.78
C ARG A 490 -13.93 -16.93 -13.28
N ALA A 491 -14.68 -17.97 -13.62
CA ALA A 491 -15.14 -18.25 -14.97
C ALA A 491 -16.39 -17.46 -15.38
N THR A 492 -16.84 -16.48 -14.58
CA THR A 492 -18.07 -15.68 -14.79
C THR A 492 -19.37 -16.48 -14.85
N LYS A 493 -19.37 -17.72 -14.32
CA LYS A 493 -20.56 -18.56 -14.22
C LYS A 493 -21.40 -18.26 -12.98
N ALA A 494 -20.86 -17.51 -12.01
CA ALA A 494 -21.55 -17.04 -10.82
C ALA A 494 -21.42 -15.53 -10.68
N PHE A 495 -22.52 -14.86 -10.28
CA PHE A 495 -22.59 -13.40 -10.15
C PHE A 495 -21.93 -12.87 -8.88
N GLU A 496 -21.97 -13.64 -7.79
CA GLU A 496 -21.41 -13.24 -6.49
C GLU A 496 -20.58 -14.37 -5.89
N TYR A 497 -19.51 -14.00 -5.18
CA TYR A 497 -18.68 -14.92 -4.42
C TYR A 497 -18.71 -14.57 -2.94
N VAL A 498 -19.21 -15.50 -2.13
CA VAL A 498 -19.14 -15.45 -0.68
C VAL A 498 -17.96 -16.30 -0.23
N LEU A 499 -17.07 -15.71 0.57
CA LEU A 499 -15.95 -16.47 1.13
C LEU A 499 -16.51 -17.60 2.01
N PRO A 500 -16.12 -18.86 1.77
CA PRO A 500 -16.69 -20.00 2.49
C PRO A 500 -16.27 -19.99 3.95
N ASP A 501 -17.15 -20.50 4.81
CA ASP A 501 -16.86 -20.79 6.22
C ASP A 501 -16.12 -22.13 6.35
N ASN A 502 -14.97 -22.21 5.68
CA ASN A 502 -14.07 -23.37 5.64
C ASN A 502 -12.85 -23.15 6.54
N THR A 503 -11.92 -24.11 6.56
CA THR A 503 -10.70 -24.03 7.35
C THR A 503 -9.90 -22.76 7.05
N PRO A 504 -9.18 -22.19 8.06
CA PRO A 504 -8.33 -21.02 7.86
C PRO A 504 -7.36 -21.19 6.68
N LEU A 505 -6.89 -22.41 6.44
CA LEU A 505 -6.00 -22.73 5.33
C LEU A 505 -6.62 -22.36 3.97
N ILE A 506 -7.85 -22.83 3.68
CA ILE A 506 -8.53 -22.53 2.41
C ILE A 506 -8.85 -21.05 2.28
N ARG A 507 -9.32 -20.40 3.36
CA ARG A 507 -9.63 -18.96 3.34
C ARG A 507 -8.39 -18.12 3.02
N ASN A 508 -7.24 -18.47 3.59
CA ASN A 508 -5.96 -17.82 3.28
C ASN A 508 -5.49 -18.11 1.84
N PHE A 509 -5.70 -19.32 1.32
CA PHE A 509 -5.37 -19.64 -0.07
C PHE A 509 -6.24 -18.85 -1.06
N ILE A 510 -7.55 -18.76 -0.82
CA ILE A 510 -8.47 -17.95 -1.62
C ILE A 510 -8.07 -16.47 -1.58
N ALA A 511 -7.72 -15.95 -0.40
CA ALA A 511 -7.23 -14.58 -0.26
C ALA A 511 -5.98 -14.32 -1.12
N PHE A 512 -5.02 -15.25 -1.11
CA PHE A 512 -3.85 -15.19 -1.99
C PHE A 512 -4.25 -15.17 -3.48
N LEU A 513 -5.17 -16.03 -3.92
CA LEU A 513 -5.63 -16.07 -5.32
C LEU A 513 -6.29 -14.75 -5.75
N PHE A 514 -6.99 -14.06 -4.85
CA PHE A 514 -7.55 -12.73 -5.13
C PHE A 514 -6.49 -11.63 -5.15
N LYS A 515 -5.51 -11.69 -4.26
CA LYS A 515 -4.49 -10.65 -4.04
C LYS A 515 -3.05 -11.19 -4.13
N PRO A 516 -2.63 -11.72 -5.30
CA PRO A 516 -1.31 -12.32 -5.44
C PRO A 516 -0.20 -11.28 -5.67
N ASN A 517 -0.54 -10.09 -6.20
CA ASN A 517 0.40 -9.07 -6.68
C ASN A 517 1.00 -8.18 -5.58
N SER A 518 0.23 -7.87 -4.53
CA SER A 518 0.68 -6.96 -3.47
C SER A 518 0.41 -7.57 -2.11
N MET A 519 1.47 -7.61 -1.31
CA MET A 519 1.39 -8.06 0.08
C MET A 519 0.56 -7.09 0.94
N GLU A 520 0.59 -5.79 0.65
CA GLU A 520 -0.25 -4.79 1.30
C GLU A 520 -1.74 -4.98 0.96
N GLU A 521 -2.07 -5.26 -0.30
CA GLU A 521 -3.45 -5.56 -0.69
C GLU A 521 -3.94 -6.87 -0.09
N LEU A 522 -3.09 -7.91 -0.07
CA LEU A 522 -3.38 -9.18 0.59
C LEU A 522 -3.66 -8.95 2.07
N GLN A 523 -2.78 -8.22 2.76
CA GLN A 523 -2.95 -7.87 4.17
C GLN A 523 -4.28 -7.13 4.43
N ARG A 524 -4.61 -6.12 3.62
CA ARG A 524 -5.89 -5.41 3.72
C ARG A 524 -7.07 -6.33 3.50
N TYR A 525 -6.98 -7.24 2.53
CA TYR A 525 -8.04 -8.19 2.23
C TYR A 525 -8.28 -9.17 3.39
N LEU A 526 -7.21 -9.73 3.96
CA LEU A 526 -7.28 -10.62 5.12
C LEU A 526 -7.98 -9.96 6.32
N PHE A 527 -7.59 -8.72 6.64
CA PHE A 527 -8.24 -7.95 7.72
C PHE A 527 -9.71 -7.64 7.42
N ASN A 528 -10.01 -7.18 6.21
CA ASN A 528 -11.38 -6.81 5.84
C ASN A 528 -12.34 -8.00 5.81
N LYS A 529 -11.84 -9.19 5.49
CA LYS A 529 -12.62 -10.44 5.43
C LYS A 529 -12.54 -11.27 6.72
N ASN A 530 -11.90 -10.74 7.77
CA ASN A 530 -11.74 -11.41 9.06
C ASN A 530 -11.21 -12.86 8.92
N ILE A 531 -10.16 -13.02 8.12
CA ILE A 531 -9.52 -14.31 7.89
C ILE A 531 -8.46 -14.50 8.96
N GLU A 532 -8.49 -15.62 9.69
CA GLU A 532 -7.53 -15.88 10.77
C GLU A 532 -6.19 -16.40 10.22
N GLN A 533 -5.16 -16.49 11.07
CA GLN A 533 -3.89 -17.17 10.74
C GLN A 533 -3.18 -16.62 9.48
N HIS A 534 -3.00 -15.29 9.43
CA HIS A 534 -2.40 -14.61 8.26
C HIS A 534 -1.01 -15.12 7.84
N HIS A 535 -0.26 -15.76 8.76
CA HIS A 535 1.03 -16.37 8.43
C HIS A 535 0.93 -17.37 7.29
N ILE A 536 -0.21 -18.04 7.14
CA ILE A 536 -0.49 -18.97 6.05
C ILE A 536 -0.49 -18.23 4.70
N ALA A 537 -1.27 -17.15 4.57
CA ALA A 537 -1.34 -16.39 3.32
C ALA A 537 0.01 -15.77 2.95
N TYR A 538 0.78 -15.28 3.93
CA TYR A 538 2.13 -14.76 3.67
C TYR A 538 3.12 -15.86 3.27
N THR A 539 2.96 -17.08 3.80
CA THR A 539 3.73 -18.26 3.38
C THR A 539 3.44 -18.60 1.92
N PHE A 540 2.16 -18.61 1.51
CA PHE A 540 1.76 -18.81 0.11
C PHE A 540 2.30 -17.72 -0.82
N TRP A 541 2.17 -16.45 -0.41
CA TRP A 541 2.71 -15.33 -1.16
C TRP A 541 4.22 -15.45 -1.34
N GLY A 542 4.94 -15.83 -0.27
CA GLY A 542 6.38 -16.04 -0.27
C GLY A 542 6.83 -17.21 -1.15
N ALA A 543 6.08 -18.31 -1.17
CA ALA A 543 6.36 -19.48 -2.03
C ALA A 543 6.19 -19.16 -3.52
N PHE A 544 5.28 -18.24 -3.86
CA PHE A 544 4.98 -17.88 -5.23
C PHE A 544 5.87 -16.75 -5.79
N ASN A 545 6.06 -15.69 -5.00
CA ASN A 545 6.80 -14.49 -5.41
C ASN A 545 8.29 -14.54 -5.04
N GLY A 546 8.62 -15.25 -3.95
CA GLY A 546 9.97 -15.44 -3.46
C GLY A 546 10.48 -14.31 -2.58
N PHE A 547 11.61 -14.57 -1.91
CA PHE A 547 12.18 -13.64 -0.93
C PHE A 547 12.53 -12.28 -1.56
N ALA A 548 13.10 -12.26 -2.77
CA ALA A 548 13.52 -11.03 -3.44
C ALA A 548 12.38 -10.00 -3.57
N ALA A 549 11.16 -10.47 -3.87
CA ALA A 549 9.97 -9.63 -4.04
C ALA A 549 9.39 -9.07 -2.73
N MET A 550 9.75 -9.64 -1.56
CA MET A 550 9.17 -9.22 -0.29
C MET A 550 9.53 -7.76 0.05
N PRO A 551 8.56 -6.92 0.43
CA PRO A 551 8.83 -5.56 0.88
C PRO A 551 9.77 -5.52 2.07
N LYS A 552 10.60 -4.48 2.13
CA LYS A 552 11.50 -4.26 3.27
C LYS A 552 10.70 -4.10 4.57
N THR A 553 9.62 -3.33 4.55
CA THR A 553 8.68 -3.14 5.68
C THR A 553 8.13 -4.45 6.24
N PHE A 554 7.95 -5.48 5.41
CA PHE A 554 7.49 -6.80 5.84
C PHE A 554 8.60 -7.64 6.46
N THR A 555 9.85 -7.48 6.00
CA THR A 555 11.01 -8.27 6.48
C THR A 555 11.79 -7.60 7.62
N ASP A 556 11.64 -6.29 7.78
CA ASP A 556 12.25 -5.48 8.84
C ASP A 556 12.00 -6.02 10.26
N PRO A 557 10.84 -6.61 10.62
CA PRO A 557 10.66 -7.22 11.92
C PRO A 557 11.77 -8.22 12.30
N ILE A 558 12.32 -8.96 11.33
CA ILE A 558 13.42 -9.92 11.56
C ILE A 558 14.75 -9.19 11.77
N PHE A 559 15.06 -8.18 10.96
CA PHE A 559 16.36 -7.50 10.96
C PHE A 559 16.52 -6.39 12.01
N ASN A 560 15.69 -6.41 13.06
CA ASN A 560 15.75 -5.46 14.16
C ASN A 560 16.67 -5.92 15.29
N LYS A 561 17.25 -4.96 16.01
CA LYS A 561 18.06 -5.21 17.21
C LYS A 561 17.26 -6.00 18.24
N GLY A 562 17.84 -7.08 18.77
CA GLY A 562 17.20 -8.00 19.71
C GLY A 562 16.71 -9.33 19.09
N ASN A 563 16.72 -9.46 17.76
CA ASN A 563 16.32 -10.70 17.06
C ASN A 563 17.54 -11.47 16.51
N GLU A 564 18.72 -11.28 17.08
CA GLU A 564 19.96 -11.88 16.58
C GLU A 564 19.88 -13.41 16.54
N LYS A 565 19.34 -14.04 17.58
CA LYS A 565 19.17 -15.50 17.63
C LYS A 565 18.28 -16.05 16.52
N LEU A 566 17.16 -15.37 16.25
CA LEU A 566 16.25 -15.75 15.19
C LEU A 566 16.92 -15.63 13.82
N MET A 567 17.63 -14.53 13.57
CA MET A 567 18.40 -14.36 12.34
C MET A 567 19.44 -15.48 12.16
N ASP A 568 20.11 -15.85 13.25
CA ASP A 568 21.13 -16.90 13.24
C ASP A 568 20.52 -18.26 12.94
N ALA A 569 19.37 -18.58 13.53
CA ALA A 569 18.63 -19.80 13.26
C ALA A 569 18.20 -19.89 11.78
N ILE A 570 17.67 -18.80 11.21
CA ILE A 570 17.28 -18.74 9.79
C ILE A 570 18.49 -18.97 8.88
N ASP A 571 19.59 -18.28 9.16
CA ASP A 571 20.80 -18.39 8.35
C ASP A 571 21.42 -19.78 8.41
N GLN A 572 21.47 -20.38 9.61
CA GLN A 572 21.97 -21.74 9.80
C GLN A 572 21.08 -22.74 9.07
N HIS A 573 19.75 -22.64 9.21
CA HIS A 573 18.80 -23.50 8.50
C HIS A 573 19.00 -23.42 6.98
N LEU A 574 19.02 -22.21 6.44
CA LEU A 574 19.20 -22.01 5.00
C LEU A 574 20.55 -22.51 4.50
N PHE A 575 21.60 -22.32 5.31
CA PHE A 575 22.95 -22.74 4.95
C PHE A 575 23.09 -24.25 4.97
N PHE A 576 22.78 -24.91 6.09
CA PHE A 576 23.03 -26.35 6.26
C PHE A 576 22.16 -27.22 5.36
N HIS A 577 20.88 -26.87 5.18
CA HIS A 577 19.97 -27.71 4.37
C HIS A 577 20.05 -27.45 2.87
N TYR A 578 20.44 -26.25 2.44
CA TYR A 578 20.34 -25.88 1.00
C TYR A 578 21.66 -25.46 0.37
N LEU A 579 22.56 -24.79 1.11
CA LEU A 579 23.80 -24.26 0.53
C LEU A 579 25.00 -25.19 0.74
N ALA A 580 25.18 -25.76 1.93
CA ALA A 580 26.27 -26.68 2.25
C ALA A 580 26.21 -27.97 1.40
N ILE A 581 25.00 -28.42 1.05
CA ILE A 581 24.76 -29.60 0.20
C ILE A 581 25.00 -29.29 -1.30
N ALA A 582 25.00 -28.01 -1.69
CA ALA A 582 25.15 -27.55 -3.08
C ALA A 582 26.57 -27.08 -3.44
N GLN A 583 27.38 -26.75 -2.43
CA GLN A 583 28.80 -26.43 -2.55
C GLN A 583 29.59 -27.69 -2.89
#